data_AF-A0A2S9WYC7-F1
#
_entry.id   AF-A0A2S9WYC7-F1
#
_cell.length_a   1.000
_cell.length_b   1.000
_cell.length_c   1.000
_cell.angle_alpha   90.00
_cell.angle_beta   90.00
_cell.angle_gamma   90.00
#
_symmetry.space_group_name_H-M   'P 1'
#
loop_
_entity.id
_entity.type
_entity.pdbx_description
1 polymer ?
#
loop_
_entity_poly.entity_id
_entity_poly.type
_entity_poly.pdbx_seq_one_letter_code
_entity_poly.pdbx_strand_id
1 'polypeptide(L)'
;MQPNTQPRQAWSANDEDFTAESLQDLIDQDDDIQPGQTVYVGDVQEHGTNWIDADDVIEMIGDRWYDAGGEYADGGPDVSDEAKAELATFLARWQAEHCVADFFQVVNVRQYTIT
;
A
#
# COMPACT_ATOMS: atom_id res chain seq x y z
N MET A 1 12.81 3.83 28.24
CA MET A 1 12.77 2.72 27.27
C MET A 1 12.82 3.34 25.89
N GLN A 2 13.88 3.12 25.11
CA GLN A 2 13.86 3.49 23.70
C GLN A 2 12.92 2.51 22.98
N PRO A 3 11.98 2.97 22.14
CA PRO A 3 11.19 2.05 21.32
C PRO A 3 12.16 1.27 20.43
N ASN A 4 11.94 -0.03 20.31
CA ASN A 4 12.73 -0.91 19.46
C ASN A 4 12.41 -0.52 18.00
N THR A 5 13.22 0.35 17.40
CA THR A 5 12.94 1.00 16.09
C THR A 5 13.26 0.11 14.89
N GLN A 6 13.19 -1.21 15.01
CA GLN A 6 13.38 -2.08 13.86
C GLN A 6 12.05 -2.27 13.13
N PRO A 7 12.02 -2.09 11.79
CA PRO A 7 10.83 -2.34 11.00
C PRO A 7 10.40 -3.80 11.15
N ARG A 8 9.09 -4.07 11.05
CA ARG A 8 8.57 -5.43 10.95
C ARG A 8 9.24 -6.11 9.76
N GLN A 9 9.59 -7.39 9.89
CA GLN A 9 10.26 -8.15 8.83
C GLN A 9 9.29 -9.14 8.20
N ALA A 10 9.57 -9.47 6.94
CA ALA A 10 8.96 -10.60 6.25
C ALA A 10 10.08 -11.46 5.64
N TRP A 11 9.88 -12.77 5.65
CA TRP A 11 10.84 -13.78 5.25
C TRP A 11 10.27 -14.63 4.12
N SER A 12 11.14 -15.03 3.19
CA SER A 12 10.81 -15.82 2.01
C SER A 12 11.90 -16.83 1.70
N ALA A 13 11.52 -18.02 1.24
CA ALA A 13 12.46 -19.04 0.76
C ALA A 13 12.91 -18.80 -0.69
N ASN A 14 12.16 -18.02 -1.48
CA ASN A 14 12.30 -17.94 -2.94
C ASN A 14 12.41 -16.51 -3.50
N ASP A 15 12.47 -15.47 -2.66
CA ASP A 15 12.49 -14.05 -3.06
C ASP A 15 11.18 -13.54 -3.69
N GLU A 16 10.09 -14.29 -3.55
CA GLU A 16 8.78 -13.93 -4.11
C GLU A 16 7.71 -13.97 -3.02
N ASP A 17 7.60 -15.11 -2.33
CA ASP A 17 6.55 -15.37 -1.34
C ASP A 17 7.03 -14.97 0.06
N PHE A 18 6.85 -13.70 0.43
CA PHE A 18 7.20 -13.17 1.76
C PHE A 18 6.06 -13.35 2.77
N THR A 19 5.82 -14.60 3.15
CA THR A 19 4.68 -14.99 4.01
C THR A 19 5.05 -15.18 5.48
N ALA A 20 6.33 -15.36 5.80
CA ALA A 20 6.76 -15.67 7.15
C ALA A 20 7.18 -14.41 7.92
N GLU A 21 6.80 -14.30 9.20
CA GLU A 21 7.10 -13.13 10.05
C GLU A 21 8.48 -13.21 10.72
N SER A 22 9.10 -14.38 10.68
CA SER A 22 10.43 -14.63 11.22
C SER A 22 11.12 -15.78 10.49
N LEU A 23 12.43 -15.91 10.67
CA LEU A 23 13.18 -17.06 10.15
C LEU A 23 12.65 -18.39 10.69
N GLN A 24 12.28 -18.46 11.98
CA GLN A 24 11.73 -19.68 12.55
C GLN A 24 10.39 -20.04 11.92
N ASP A 25 9.52 -19.05 11.74
CA ASP A 25 8.23 -19.24 11.06
C ASP A 25 8.42 -19.71 9.61
N LEU A 26 9.42 -19.19 8.90
CA LEU A 26 9.77 -19.67 7.56
C LEU A 26 10.19 -21.15 7.57
N ILE A 27 11.05 -21.54 8.53
CA ILE A 27 11.49 -22.93 8.69
C ILE A 27 10.32 -23.84 9.07
N ASP A 28 9.39 -23.37 9.91
CA ASP A 28 8.22 -24.13 10.33
C ASP A 28 7.20 -24.30 9.18
N GLN A 29 7.22 -23.41 8.18
CA GLN A 29 6.37 -23.47 6.98
C GLN A 29 6.94 -24.37 5.87
N ASP A 30 8.26 -24.59 5.84
CA ASP A 30 8.94 -25.38 4.81
C ASP A 30 10.01 -26.31 5.43
N ASP A 31 9.62 -27.57 5.63
CA ASP A 31 10.47 -28.63 6.18
C ASP A 31 11.71 -28.94 5.30
N ASP A 32 11.74 -28.50 4.04
CA ASP A 32 12.87 -28.72 3.13
C ASP A 32 14.00 -27.70 3.32
N ILE A 33 13.79 -26.67 4.15
CA ILE A 33 14.83 -25.67 4.46
C ILE A 33 15.95 -26.30 5.29
N GLN A 34 17.19 -26.20 4.79
CA GLN A 34 18.38 -26.79 5.42
C GLN A 34 19.49 -25.76 5.73
N PRO A 35 20.37 -26.04 6.71
CA PRO A 35 21.59 -25.26 6.91
C PRO A 35 22.42 -25.15 5.62
N GLY A 36 22.93 -23.96 5.34
CA GLY A 36 23.67 -23.62 4.12
C GLY A 36 22.79 -23.09 2.98
N GLN A 37 21.46 -23.19 3.07
CA GLN A 37 20.55 -22.59 2.10
C GLN A 37 20.47 -21.07 2.28
N THR A 38 20.33 -20.36 1.17
CA THR A 38 20.05 -18.92 1.17
C THR A 38 18.54 -18.71 1.13
N VAL A 39 18.04 -17.94 2.09
CA VAL A 39 16.67 -17.40 2.16
C VAL A 39 16.72 -15.87 2.09
N TYR A 40 15.58 -15.22 2.14
CA TYR A 40 15.43 -13.79 1.93
C TYR A 40 14.69 -13.15 3.09
N VAL A 41 15.13 -11.96 3.51
CA VAL A 41 14.48 -11.13 4.52
C VAL A 41 14.36 -9.70 4.01
N GLY A 42 13.18 -9.11 4.16
CA GLY A 42 12.92 -7.73 3.82
C GLY A 42 12.22 -6.98 4.95
N ASP A 43 12.22 -5.65 4.83
CA ASP A 43 11.45 -4.78 5.71
C ASP A 43 10.02 -4.66 5.17
N VAL A 44 9.06 -4.77 6.06
CA VAL A 44 7.66 -4.51 5.75
C VAL A 44 7.44 -3.01 5.68
N GLN A 45 6.87 -2.57 4.57
CA GLN A 45 6.30 -1.25 4.40
C GLN A 45 4.77 -1.38 4.30
N GLU A 46 4.09 -0.95 5.37
CA GLU A 46 2.62 -0.87 5.39
C GLU A 46 2.14 0.23 4.43
N HIS A 47 0.95 0.03 3.85
CA HIS A 47 0.32 1.05 3.03
C HIS A 47 -0.47 2.06 3.89
N GLY A 48 -0.42 3.32 3.48
CA GLY A 48 -1.35 4.34 3.98
C GLY A 48 -2.72 4.21 3.32
N THR A 49 -3.63 5.12 3.67
CA THR A 49 -5.03 5.13 3.17
C THR A 49 -5.26 6.24 2.15
N ASN A 50 -4.22 6.66 1.44
CA ASN A 50 -4.27 7.74 0.44
C ASN A 50 -4.34 7.13 -0.97
N TRP A 51 -5.39 6.35 -1.25
CA TRP A 51 -5.56 5.66 -2.53
C TRP A 51 -6.10 6.60 -3.62
N ILE A 52 -6.95 7.54 -3.22
CA ILE A 52 -7.50 8.60 -4.06
C ILE A 52 -7.54 9.92 -3.28
N ASP A 53 -7.53 11.03 -4.01
CA ASP A 53 -7.78 12.37 -3.49
C ASP A 53 -8.99 13.05 -4.17
N ALA A 54 -9.22 14.32 -3.81
CA ALA A 54 -10.33 15.09 -4.35
C ALA A 54 -10.12 15.44 -5.83
N ASP A 55 -8.88 15.61 -6.29
CA ASP A 55 -8.59 15.92 -7.68
C ASP A 55 -8.92 14.72 -8.58
N ASP A 56 -8.57 13.50 -8.15
CA ASP A 56 -8.93 12.27 -8.88
C ASP A 56 -10.45 12.18 -9.13
N VAL A 57 -11.25 12.51 -8.11
CA VAL A 57 -12.71 12.47 -8.21
C VAL A 57 -13.26 13.60 -9.08
N ILE A 58 -12.73 14.82 -8.93
CA ILE A 58 -13.19 15.98 -9.71
C ILE A 58 -12.85 15.80 -11.20
N GLU A 59 -11.66 15.29 -11.52
CA GLU A 59 -11.25 14.96 -12.89
C GLU A 59 -12.20 13.93 -13.51
N MET A 60 -12.49 12.83 -12.80
CA MET A 60 -13.45 11.81 -13.25
C MET A 60 -14.86 12.36 -13.43
N ILE A 61 -15.28 13.34 -12.63
CA ILE A 61 -16.56 14.04 -12.83
C ILE A 61 -16.49 14.91 -14.08
N GLY A 62 -15.38 15.62 -14.30
CA GLY A 62 -15.12 16.44 -15.50
C GLY A 62 -15.21 15.64 -16.80
N ASP A 63 -14.59 14.46 -16.84
CA ASP A 63 -14.67 13.57 -18.00
C ASP A 63 -16.12 13.18 -18.31
N ARG A 64 -16.87 12.75 -17.28
CA ARG A 64 -18.28 12.36 -17.43
C ARG A 64 -19.19 13.55 -17.75
N TRP A 65 -18.82 14.73 -17.28
CA TRP A 65 -19.51 15.98 -17.56
C TRP A 65 -19.35 16.35 -19.04
N TYR A 66 -18.14 16.24 -19.58
CA TYR A 66 -17.85 16.42 -20.99
C TYR A 66 -18.54 15.35 -21.85
N ASP A 67 -18.52 14.08 -21.45
CA ASP A 67 -19.22 13.00 -22.17
C ASP A 67 -20.73 13.30 -22.33
N ALA A 68 -21.34 13.99 -21.36
CA ALA A 68 -22.75 14.34 -21.39
C ALA A 68 -23.07 15.58 -22.24
N GLY A 69 -22.24 16.62 -22.17
CA GLY A 69 -22.51 17.92 -22.81
C GLY A 69 -21.66 18.24 -24.04
N GLY A 70 -20.64 17.43 -24.34
CA GLY A 70 -19.64 17.68 -25.36
C GLY A 70 -19.00 19.06 -25.20
N GLU A 71 -18.77 19.74 -26.32
CA GLU A 71 -18.19 21.09 -26.35
C GLU A 71 -19.00 22.13 -25.55
N TYR A 72 -20.29 21.91 -25.29
CA TYR A 72 -21.12 22.82 -24.47
C TYR A 72 -20.87 22.68 -22.96
N ALA A 73 -20.19 21.61 -22.56
CA ALA A 73 -19.81 21.31 -21.19
C ALA A 73 -18.33 21.65 -20.90
N ASP A 74 -17.62 22.23 -21.87
CA ASP A 74 -16.22 22.61 -21.71
C ASP A 74 -16.02 23.61 -20.56
N GLY A 75 -14.93 23.41 -19.80
CA GLY A 75 -14.60 24.22 -18.63
C GLY A 75 -15.37 23.89 -17.33
N GLY A 76 -16.15 22.82 -17.29
CA GLY A 76 -16.84 22.35 -16.08
C GLY A 76 -16.42 20.95 -15.62
N PRO A 77 -16.72 20.55 -14.37
CA PRO A 77 -17.36 21.37 -13.33
C PRO A 77 -16.40 22.40 -12.72
N ASP A 78 -16.90 23.60 -12.45
CA ASP A 78 -16.20 24.63 -11.68
C ASP A 78 -16.44 24.39 -10.18
N VAL A 79 -15.44 23.84 -9.49
CA VAL A 79 -15.51 23.45 -8.08
C VAL A 79 -14.71 24.45 -7.25
N SER A 80 -15.33 25.04 -6.24
CA SER A 80 -14.63 25.97 -5.35
C SER A 80 -13.61 25.25 -4.46
N ASP A 81 -12.60 25.99 -3.99
CA ASP A 81 -11.58 25.47 -3.08
C ASP A 81 -12.20 24.91 -1.78
N GLU A 82 -13.27 25.51 -1.27
CA GLU A 82 -13.97 25.03 -0.07
C GLU A 82 -14.66 23.68 -0.32
N ALA A 83 -15.33 23.52 -1.47
CA ALA A 83 -15.99 22.27 -1.83
C ALA A 83 -14.95 21.16 -2.09
N LYS A 84 -13.83 21.49 -2.73
CA LYS A 84 -12.70 20.56 -2.90
C LYS A 84 -12.11 20.14 -1.55
N ALA A 85 -11.93 21.07 -0.62
CA ALA A 85 -11.43 20.78 0.73
C ALA A 85 -12.42 19.91 1.54
N GLU A 86 -13.72 20.14 1.41
CA GLU A 86 -14.77 19.29 1.97
C GLU A 86 -14.65 17.85 1.46
N LEU A 87 -14.55 17.69 0.14
CA LEU A 87 -14.40 16.38 -0.50
C LEU A 87 -13.11 15.68 -0.04
N ALA A 88 -11.98 16.39 0.00
CA ALA A 88 -10.71 15.85 0.46
C ALA A 88 -10.79 15.34 1.91
N THR A 89 -11.45 16.11 2.79
CA THR A 89 -11.66 15.73 4.19
C THR A 89 -12.54 14.47 4.30
N PHE A 90 -13.61 14.41 3.51
CA PHE A 90 -14.48 13.25 3.45
C PHE A 90 -13.73 12.00 2.98
N LEU A 91 -12.99 12.09 1.88
CA LEU A 91 -12.25 10.97 1.29
C LEU A 91 -11.15 10.46 2.22
N ALA A 92 -10.40 11.36 2.88
CA ALA A 92 -9.37 10.97 3.83
C ALA A 92 -9.96 10.17 5.00
N ARG A 93 -11.09 10.62 5.57
CA ARG A 93 -11.78 9.89 6.64
C ARG A 93 -12.31 8.54 6.15
N TRP A 94 -13.02 8.52 5.03
CA TRP A 94 -13.63 7.31 4.50
C TRP A 94 -12.61 6.21 4.21
N GLN A 95 -11.50 6.58 3.57
CA GLN A 95 -10.44 5.63 3.25
C GLN A 95 -9.73 5.13 4.51
N ALA A 96 -9.54 5.98 5.52
CA ALA A 96 -8.99 5.56 6.80
C ALA A 96 -9.88 4.54 7.53
N GLU A 97 -11.20 4.64 7.38
CA GLU A 97 -12.17 3.75 8.03
C GLU A 97 -12.42 2.45 7.24
N HIS A 98 -12.33 2.50 5.91
CA HIS A 98 -12.85 1.43 5.05
C HIS A 98 -11.86 0.88 4.01
N CYS A 99 -10.72 1.53 3.82
CA CYS A 99 -9.72 1.16 2.82
C CYS A 99 -8.35 0.87 3.46
N VAL A 100 -8.36 0.25 4.64
CA VAL A 100 -7.15 -0.22 5.31
C VAL A 100 -6.70 -1.51 4.62
N ALA A 101 -5.51 -1.50 4.02
CA ALA A 101 -4.95 -2.68 3.37
C ALA A 101 -4.63 -3.77 4.39
N ASP A 102 -4.90 -5.01 4.01
CA ASP A 102 -4.49 -6.23 4.72
C ASP A 102 -3.21 -6.85 4.11
N PHE A 103 -2.62 -6.17 3.14
CA PHE A 103 -1.36 -6.51 2.49
C PHE A 103 -0.32 -5.42 2.71
N PHE A 104 0.94 -5.77 2.48
CA PHE A 104 2.09 -4.90 2.65
C PHE A 104 3.05 -5.04 1.47
N GLN A 105 3.93 -4.06 1.32
CA GLN A 105 5.06 -4.14 0.41
C GLN A 105 6.30 -4.62 1.17
N VAL A 106 7.12 -5.45 0.54
CA VAL A 106 8.44 -5.82 1.05
C VAL A 106 9.50 -4.98 0.34
N VAL A 107 10.34 -4.31 1.12
CA VAL A 107 11.43 -3.46 0.63
C VAL A 107 12.74 -3.84 1.29
N ASN A 108 13.86 -3.33 0.75
CA ASN A 108 15.21 -3.59 1.27
C ASN A 108 15.52 -5.09 1.44
N VAL A 109 15.13 -5.91 0.46
CA VAL A 109 15.35 -7.35 0.52
C VAL A 109 16.83 -7.69 0.58
N ARG A 110 17.17 -8.63 1.46
CA ARG A 110 18.53 -9.09 1.77
C ARG A 110 18.56 -10.61 1.79
N GLN A 111 19.64 -11.18 1.27
CA GLN A 111 19.91 -12.62 1.40
C GLN A 111 20.41 -12.96 2.81
N TYR A 112 19.96 -14.10 3.33
CA TYR A 112 20.36 -14.66 4.61
C TYR A 112 20.70 -16.14 4.41
N THR A 113 21.93 -16.55 4.73
CA THR A 113 22.31 -17.96 4.69
C THR A 113 22.05 -18.60 6.04
N ILE A 114 21.27 -19.69 6.05
CA ILE A 114 20.96 -20.45 7.26
C ILE A 114 22.22 -21.13 7.78
N THR A 115 22.46 -21.03 9.09
CA THR A 115 23.64 -21.55 9.77
C THR A 115 23.31 -22.76 10.63
#